data_AF-A0A932SIP0-F1
#
_entry.id   AF-A0A932SIP0-F1
#
_cell.length_a   1.000
_cell.length_b   1.000
_cell.length_c   1.000
_cell.angle_alpha   90.00
_cell.angle_beta   90.00
_cell.angle_gamma   90.00
#
_symmetry.space_group_name_H-M   'P 1'
#
loop_
_entity.id
_entity.type
_entity.pdbx_description
1 polymer ?
#
loop_
_entity_poly.entity_id
_entity_poly.type
_entity_poly.pdbx_seq_one_letter_code
_entity_poly.pdbx_strand_id
1 'polypeptide(L)'
;MLKFLHQLSAIFFSLLGSSFFVAYLLVRNSIGGIWPAWWLQVADLPLALCALMYGGLSLYQSLTIKGHSRALGWTLGVITGIFFLFIVFLNFSNLW
;
A
#
# COMPACT_ATOMS: atom_id res chain seq x y z
N MET A 1 -20.13 -1.20 -2.84
CA MET A 1 -18.94 -1.79 -2.19
C MET A 1 -17.62 -1.21 -2.70
N LEU A 2 -17.41 -1.09 -4.01
CA LEU A 2 -16.13 -0.61 -4.57
C LEU A 2 -15.74 0.82 -4.12
N LYS A 3 -16.70 1.74 -4.02
CA LYS A 3 -16.50 3.10 -3.46
C LYS A 3 -16.07 3.08 -1.99
N PHE A 4 -16.70 2.22 -1.18
CA PHE A 4 -16.35 2.05 0.23
C PHE A 4 -14.93 1.52 0.39
N LEU A 5 -14.56 0.50 -0.39
CA LEU A 5 -13.22 -0.09 -0.34
C LEU A 5 -12.13 0.92 -0.75
N HIS A 6 -12.41 1.74 -1.77
CA HIS A 6 -11.50 2.81 -2.22
C HIS A 6 -11.33 3.91 -1.16
N GLN A 7 -12.43 4.31 -0.50
CA GLN A 7 -12.37 5.34 0.54
C GLN A 7 -11.66 4.81 1.80
N LEU A 8 -11.94 3.56 2.18
CA LEU A 8 -11.28 2.91 3.32
C LEU A 8 -9.78 2.75 3.08
N SER A 9 -9.37 2.28 1.88
CA SER A 9 -7.96 2.15 1.53
C SER A 9 -7.26 3.52 1.48
N ALA A 10 -7.94 4.58 1.03
CA ALA A 10 -7.40 5.94 1.06
C ALA A 10 -7.14 6.43 2.48
N ILE A 11 -8.09 6.20 3.41
CA ILE A 11 -7.95 6.58 4.82
C ILE A 11 -6.76 5.85 5.45
N PHE A 12 -6.67 4.53 5.28
CA PHE A 12 -5.56 3.75 5.81
C PHE A 12 -4.23 4.14 5.16
N PHE A 13 -4.20 4.35 3.85
CA PHE A 13 -3.00 4.81 3.15
C PHE A 13 -2.52 6.16 3.67
N SER A 14 -3.43 7.11 3.91
CA SER A 14 -3.09 8.41 4.47
C SER A 14 -2.56 8.29 5.91
N LEU A 15 -3.24 7.53 6.77
CA LEU A 15 -2.83 7.37 8.17
C LEU A 15 -1.48 6.65 8.28
N LEU A 16 -1.33 5.51 7.58
CA LEU A 16 -0.11 4.75 7.56
C LEU A 16 1.02 5.55 6.92
N GLY A 17 0.79 6.19 5.77
CA GLY A 17 1.79 6.99 5.06
C GLY A 17 2.30 8.16 5.88
N SER A 18 1.41 8.91 6.55
CA SER A 18 1.81 9.98 7.46
C SER A 18 2.58 9.44 8.67
N SER A 19 2.13 8.34 9.28
CA SER A 19 2.85 7.73 10.40
C SER A 19 4.24 7.23 10.00
N PHE A 20 4.37 6.65 8.80
CA PHE A 20 5.62 6.14 8.24
C PHE A 20 6.59 7.30 7.97
N PHE A 21 6.09 8.40 7.40
CA PHE A 21 6.86 9.60 7.19
C PHE A 21 7.39 10.20 8.49
N VAL A 22 6.54 10.32 9.53
CA VAL A 22 6.97 10.80 10.85
C VAL A 22 8.01 9.85 11.45
N ALA A 23 7.78 8.54 11.42
CA ALA A 23 8.75 7.57 11.93
C ALA A 23 10.10 7.65 11.20
N TYR A 24 10.10 7.85 9.88
CA TYR A 24 11.31 8.08 9.10
C TYR A 24 12.07 9.33 9.57
N LEU A 25 11.38 10.45 9.80
CA LEU A 25 12.00 11.66 10.33
C LEU A 25 12.57 11.43 11.74
N LEU A 26 11.88 10.68 12.60
CA LEU A 26 12.37 10.36 13.94
C LEU A 26 13.64 9.50 13.89
N VAL A 27 13.68 8.46 13.04
CA VAL A 27 14.89 7.66 12.81
C VAL A 27 16.04 8.54 12.31
N ARG A 28 15.77 9.41 11.32
CA ARG A 28 16.80 10.26 10.72
C ARG A 28 17.43 11.23 11.71
N ASN A 29 16.65 11.69 12.69
CA ASN A 29 17.12 12.59 13.75
C ASN A 29 17.56 11.84 15.03
N SER A 30 17.61 10.50 15.00
CA SER A 30 17.93 9.66 16.15
C SER A 30 17.03 9.90 17.38
N ILE A 31 15.78 10.30 17.15
CA ILE A 31 14.78 10.57 18.19
C ILE A 31 13.95 9.29 18.40
N GLY A 32 13.67 8.93 19.66
CA GLY A 32 12.77 7.81 19.99
C GLY A 32 13.41 6.42 20.01
N GLY A 33 14.74 6.33 19.82
CA GLY A 33 15.47 5.07 19.94
C GLY A 33 15.04 4.02 18.90
N ILE A 34 14.72 2.80 19.36
CA ILE A 34 14.39 1.67 18.49
C ILE A 34 12.93 1.68 17.97
N TRP A 35 12.04 2.41 18.63
CA TRP A 35 10.60 2.39 18.33
C TRP A 35 10.24 2.85 16.92
N PRO A 36 10.81 3.97 16.40
CA PRO A 36 10.48 4.42 15.04
C PRO A 36 10.99 3.45 13.98
N ALA A 37 12.16 2.84 14.18
CA ALA A 37 12.72 1.83 13.28
C ALA A 37 11.85 0.56 13.25
N TRP A 38 11.41 0.10 14.41
CA TRP A 38 10.46 -1.02 14.51
C TRP A 38 9.14 -0.71 13.80
N TRP A 39 8.59 0.51 13.97
CA TRP A 39 7.36 0.90 13.29
C TRP A 39 7.50 0.90 11.77
N LEU A 40 8.61 1.43 11.24
CA LEU A 40 8.89 1.38 9.80
C LEU A 40 8.91 -0.06 9.26
N GLN A 41 9.41 -1.02 10.04
CA GLN A 41 9.42 -2.42 9.65
C GLN A 41 8.01 -3.04 9.64
N VAL A 42 7.22 -2.81 10.68
CA VAL A 42 5.87 -3.39 10.82
C VAL A 42 4.86 -2.75 9.87
N ALA A 43 4.95 -1.43 9.66
CA ALA A 43 4.00 -0.69 8.85
C ALA A 43 4.21 -0.82 7.34
N ASP A 44 5.35 -1.37 6.89
CA ASP A 44 5.70 -1.45 5.47
C ASP A 44 4.70 -2.28 4.66
N LEU A 45 4.41 -3.52 5.09
CA LEU A 45 3.47 -4.40 4.41
C LEU A 45 2.01 -3.87 4.43
N PRO A 46 1.47 -3.41 5.57
CA PRO A 46 0.16 -2.75 5.60
C PRO A 46 0.08 -1.52 4.69
N LEU A 47 1.12 -0.69 4.66
CA LEU A 47 1.18 0.50 3.81
C LEU A 47 1.19 0.12 2.34
N ALA A 48 2.02 -0.86 1.95
CA ALA A 48 2.10 -1.37 0.58
C ALA A 48 0.76 -1.94 0.11
N LEU A 49 0.07 -2.71 0.96
CA LEU A 49 -1.27 -3.22 0.66
C LEU A 49 -2.26 -2.09 0.40
N CYS A 50 -2.30 -1.09 1.29
CA CYS A 50 -3.22 0.04 1.15
C CYS A 50 -2.90 0.88 -0.10
N ALA A 51 -1.62 1.11 -0.39
CA ALA A 51 -1.16 1.83 -1.57
C ALA A 51 -1.59 1.14 -2.86
N LEU A 52 -1.38 -0.17 -2.94
CA LEU A 52 -1.74 -0.99 -4.09
C LEU A 52 -3.25 -1.11 -4.27
N MET A 53 -4.01 -1.30 -3.18
CA MET A 53 -5.47 -1.32 -3.25
C MET A 53 -6.04 0.02 -3.70
N TYR A 54 -5.58 1.14 -3.11
CA TYR A 54 -6.02 2.48 -3.49
C TYR A 54 -5.66 2.80 -4.95
N GLY A 55 -4.40 2.60 -5.34
CA GLY A 55 -3.92 2.85 -6.70
C GLY A 55 -4.63 1.97 -7.74
N GLY A 56 -4.78 0.67 -7.45
CA GLY A 56 -5.48 -0.27 -8.33
C GLY A 56 -6.96 0.06 -8.51
N LEU A 57 -7.66 0.41 -7.42
CA LEU A 57 -9.06 0.84 -7.49
C LEU A 57 -9.22 2.17 -8.22
N SER A 58 -8.31 3.12 -8.03
CA SER A 58 -8.32 4.42 -8.73
C SER A 58 -8.10 4.25 -10.24
N LEU A 59 -7.14 3.41 -10.63
CA LEU A 59 -6.92 3.04 -12.03
C LEU A 59 -8.12 2.32 -12.64
N TYR A 60 -8.69 1.36 -11.90
CA TYR A 60 -9.88 0.65 -12.34
C TYR A 60 -11.06 1.59 -12.59
N GLN A 61 -11.32 2.51 -11.65
CA GLN A 61 -12.38 3.52 -11.81
C GLN A 61 -12.12 4.42 -13.01
N SER A 62 -10.88 4.87 -13.21
CA SER A 62 -10.50 5.76 -14.32
C SER A 62 -10.70 5.09 -15.68
N LEU A 63 -10.42 3.80 -15.80
CA LEU A 63 -10.56 3.04 -17.05
C LEU A 63 -12.01 2.59 -17.31
N THR A 64 -12.79 2.35 -16.25
CA THR A 64 -14.17 1.87 -16.34
C THR A 64 -15.14 2.94 -16.85
N ILE A 65 -14.77 4.24 -16.83
CA ILE A 65 -15.59 5.35 -17.35
C ILE A 65 -16.00 5.12 -18.83
N LYS A 66 -15.20 4.38 -19.62
CA LYS A 66 -15.48 4.09 -21.03
C LYS A 66 -16.26 2.78 -21.28
N GLY A 67 -16.58 2.01 -20.24
CA GLY A 67 -17.29 0.74 -20.35
C GLY A 67 -16.82 -0.29 -19.32
N HIS A 68 -17.75 -1.11 -18.82
CA HIS A 68 -17.46 -2.10 -17.78
C HIS A 68 -16.91 -3.39 -18.40
N SER A 69 -15.59 -3.61 -18.33
CA SER A 69 -14.96 -4.85 -18.78
C SER A 69 -14.48 -5.67 -17.58
N ARG A 70 -15.02 -6.90 -17.45
CA ARG A 70 -14.59 -7.86 -16.42
C ARG A 70 -13.13 -8.27 -16.60
N ALA A 71 -12.66 -8.32 -17.84
CA ALA A 71 -11.26 -8.61 -18.15
C ALA A 71 -10.32 -7.56 -17.55
N LEU A 72 -10.67 -6.27 -17.64
CA LEU A 72 -9.91 -5.17 -17.06
C LEU A 72 -9.74 -5.30 -15.54
N GLY A 73 -10.82 -5.67 -14.84
CA GLY A 73 -10.79 -5.89 -13.39
C GLY A 73 -9.86 -7.05 -13.01
N TRP A 74 -9.92 -8.16 -13.74
CA TRP A 74 -9.01 -9.30 -13.53
C TRP A 74 -7.56 -8.95 -13.84
N THR A 75 -7.29 -8.28 -14.96
CA THR A 75 -5.93 -7.88 -15.33
C THR A 75 -5.31 -6.97 -14.28
N LEU A 76 -6.04 -5.94 -13.83
CA LEU A 76 -5.55 -5.06 -12.77
C LEU A 76 -5.36 -5.83 -11.46
N GLY A 77 -6.31 -6.67 -11.07
CA GLY A 77 -6.20 -7.50 -9.86
C GLY A 77 -4.96 -8.40 -9.85
N VAL A 78 -4.68 -9.06 -10.99
CA VAL A 78 -3.49 -9.91 -11.14
C VAL A 78 -2.20 -9.09 -11.07
N ILE A 79 -2.12 -7.95 -11.78
CA ILE A 79 -0.94 -7.08 -11.75
C ILE A 79 -0.69 -6.55 -10.34
N THR A 80 -1.73 -6.06 -9.66
CA THR A 80 -1.65 -5.57 -8.27
C THR A 80 -1.24 -6.70 -7.32
N GLY A 81 -1.77 -7.91 -7.50
CA GLY A 81 -1.39 -9.09 -6.72
C GLY A 81 0.08 -9.49 -6.91
N ILE A 82 0.58 -9.50 -8.15
CA ILE A 82 1.99 -9.77 -8.45
C ILE A 82 2.88 -8.71 -7.81
N PHE A 83 2.52 -7.42 -7.92
CA PHE A 83 3.27 -6.34 -7.28
C PHE A 83 3.31 -6.49 -5.76
N PHE A 84 2.20 -6.87 -5.14
CA PHE A 84 2.15 -7.11 -3.70
C PHE A 84 3.05 -8.27 -3.29
N LEU A 85 2.99 -9.40 -4.00
CA LEU A 85 3.87 -10.55 -3.75
C LEU A 85 5.34 -10.20 -3.94
N PHE A 86 5.66 -9.36 -4.93
CA PHE A 86 7.02 -8.86 -5.13
C PHE A 86 7.50 -8.01 -3.95
N ILE A 87 6.66 -7.12 -3.41
CA ILE A 87 7.00 -6.33 -2.21
C ILE A 87 7.18 -7.23 -0.99
N VAL A 88 6.29 -8.22 -0.80
CA VAL A 88 6.44 -9.22 0.26
C VAL A 88 7.77 -9.95 0.12
N PHE A 89 8.11 -10.40 -1.08
CA PHE A 89 9.39 -11.05 -1.35
C PHE A 89 10.57 -10.14 -0.95
N LEU A 90 10.57 -8.87 -1.35
CA LEU A 90 11.63 -7.92 -0.97
C LEU A 90 11.71 -7.65 0.54
N ASN A 91 10.57 -7.60 1.22
CA ASN A 91 10.51 -7.35 2.67
C ASN A 91 11.13 -8.53 3.45
N PHE A 92 10.92 -9.77 2.99
CA PHE A 92 11.45 -10.98 3.62
C PHE A 92 12.76 -11.51 3.01
N SER A 93 13.22 -11.02 1.86
CA SER A 93 14.45 -11.51 1.22
C SER A 93 15.72 -11.13 1.99
N ASN A 94 15.67 -10.10 2.85
CA ASN A 94 16.75 -9.75 3.77
C ASN A 94 16.74 -10.58 5.08
N LEU A 95 15.75 -11.47 5.27
CA LEU A 95 15.65 -12.38 6.41
C LEU A 95 16.20 -13.79 6.12
N TRP A 96 16.64 -14.07 4.89
CA TRP A 96 17.27 -15.31 4.43
C TRP A 96 18.69 -15.04 3.94
#